data_AF-A0A1G8TX79-F1
#
_entry.id   AF-A0A1G8TX79-F1
#
_cell.length_a   1.000
_cell.length_b   1.000
_cell.length_c   1.000
_cell.angle_alpha   90.00
_cell.angle_beta   90.00
_cell.angle_gamma   90.00
#
_symmetry.space_group_name_H-M   'P 1'
#
loop_
_entity.id
_entity.type
_entity.pdbx_description
1 polymer ?
#
loop_
_entity_poly.entity_id
_entity_poly.type
_entity_poly.pdbx_seq_one_letter_code
_entity_poly.pdbx_strand_id
1 'polypeptide(L)'
;MTIPADQWDKAFSILQQFERQLISPSFFSWKFITEKCGVSKPTLWRNKEFEKEFQRIKEVVKSYARGEKHFDQEISLKAAKDREREHQIEALKAQVEELTKQLNRERERVLYASMIARRKNIDPAEFLDESPVFRKPTKGGAVVKLPSKET
;
A
#
# COMPACT_ATOMS: atom_id res chain seq x y z
N MET A 1 1.01 -31.26 -14.88
CA MET A 1 1.04 -31.62 -13.45
C MET A 1 0.81 -30.36 -12.64
N THR A 2 -0.43 -30.15 -12.20
CA THR A 2 -0.81 -29.11 -11.25
C THR A 2 -0.52 -29.62 -9.84
N ILE A 3 0.31 -28.90 -9.10
CA ILE A 3 0.59 -29.21 -7.70
C ILE A 3 -0.62 -28.77 -6.86
N PRO A 4 -1.12 -29.58 -5.91
CA PRO A 4 -2.17 -29.17 -4.98
C PRO A 4 -1.74 -27.94 -4.16
N ALA A 5 -2.67 -27.03 -3.85
CA ALA A 5 -2.39 -25.84 -3.03
C ALA A 5 -1.69 -26.22 -1.70
N ASP A 6 -2.15 -27.29 -1.05
CA ASP A 6 -1.60 -27.79 0.21
C ASP A 6 -0.10 -28.13 0.14
N GLN A 7 0.40 -28.58 -1.00
CA GLN A 7 1.82 -28.91 -1.16
C GLN A 7 2.68 -27.64 -1.30
N TRP A 8 2.13 -26.58 -1.91
CA TRP A 8 2.75 -25.27 -1.91
C TRP A 8 2.78 -24.65 -0.52
N ASP A 9 1.65 -24.69 0.19
CA ASP A 9 1.57 -24.17 1.56
C ASP A 9 2.57 -24.86 2.48
N LYS A 10 2.74 -26.17 2.35
CA LYS A 10 3.79 -26.93 3.06
C LYS A 10 5.19 -26.44 2.69
N ALA A 11 5.48 -26.26 1.40
CA ALA A 11 6.79 -25.81 0.96
C ALA A 11 7.14 -24.41 1.50
N PHE A 12 6.20 -23.47 1.44
CA PHE A 12 6.38 -22.13 2.01
C PHE A 12 6.43 -22.14 3.54
N SER A 13 5.66 -22.99 4.21
CA SER A 13 5.70 -23.14 5.66
C SER A 13 7.07 -23.62 6.15
N ILE A 14 7.69 -24.59 5.46
CA ILE A 14 9.05 -25.06 5.80
C ILE A 14 10.05 -23.91 5.72
N LEU A 15 9.96 -23.09 4.67
CA LEU A 15 10.79 -21.91 4.49
C LEU A 15 10.62 -20.91 5.66
N GLN A 16 9.38 -20.60 6.05
CA GLN A 16 9.10 -19.73 7.20
C GLN A 16 9.62 -20.29 8.53
N GLN A 17 9.62 -21.61 8.70
CA GLN A 17 10.16 -22.24 9.91
C GLN A 17 11.68 -22.05 10.04
N PHE A 18 12.42 -22.07 8.93
CA PHE A 18 13.84 -21.72 8.93
C PHE A 18 14.08 -20.24 9.23
N GLU A 19 13.27 -19.34 8.67
CA GLU A 19 13.34 -17.91 8.95
C GLU A 19 13.12 -17.61 10.45
N ARG A 20 12.20 -18.33 11.09
CA ARG A 20 11.90 -18.19 12.53
C ARG A 20 12.84 -18.98 13.45
N GLN A 21 13.88 -19.61 12.91
CA GLN A 21 14.79 -20.51 13.63
C GLN A 21 14.06 -21.63 14.41
N LEU A 22 12.85 -22.04 13.98
CA LEU A 22 12.14 -23.19 14.54
C LEU A 22 12.81 -24.52 14.16
N ILE A 23 13.53 -24.51 13.04
CA ILE A 23 14.40 -25.59 12.59
C ILE A 23 15.83 -25.05 12.58
N SER A 24 16.78 -25.88 13.03
CA SER A 24 18.19 -25.49 12.99
C SER A 24 18.63 -25.14 11.56
N PRO A 25 19.36 -24.02 11.37
CA PRO A 25 19.95 -23.62 10.09
C PRO A 25 20.76 -24.73 9.39
N SER A 26 21.34 -25.67 10.16
CA SER A 26 22.14 -26.78 9.63
C SER A 26 21.36 -27.76 8.76
N PHE A 27 20.03 -27.84 8.94
CA PHE A 27 19.18 -28.73 8.14
C PHE A 27 18.75 -28.11 6.80
N PHE A 28 19.11 -26.85 6.53
CA PHE A 28 18.69 -26.15 5.32
C PHE A 28 19.34 -26.76 4.07
N SER A 29 18.59 -27.64 3.41
CA SER A 29 19.02 -28.35 2.21
C SER A 29 17.82 -28.68 1.32
N TRP A 30 18.08 -28.85 0.02
CA TRP A 30 17.06 -29.33 -0.91
C TRP A 30 16.47 -30.65 -0.47
N LYS A 31 17.31 -31.58 -0.01
CA LYS A 31 16.89 -32.91 0.43
C LYS A 31 15.82 -32.81 1.52
N PHE A 32 16.07 -32.00 2.55
CA PHE A 32 15.13 -31.79 3.64
C PHE A 32 13.80 -31.21 3.16
N ILE A 33 13.85 -30.17 2.32
CA ILE A 33 12.65 -29.51 1.83
C ILE A 33 11.81 -30.47 0.96
N THR A 34 12.45 -31.15 0.01
CA THR A 34 11.76 -32.08 -0.90
C THR A 34 11.17 -33.29 -0.16
N GLU A 35 11.85 -33.75 0.90
CA GLU A 35 11.37 -34.87 1.73
C GLU A 35 10.14 -34.47 2.55
N LYS A 36 10.10 -33.23 3.06
CA LYS A 36 8.98 -32.74 3.87
C LYS A 36 7.77 -32.29 3.05
N CYS A 37 7.96 -31.68 1.88
CA CYS A 37 6.85 -31.24 1.03
C CYS A 37 6.38 -32.32 0.04
N GLY A 38 7.20 -33.35 -0.22
CA GLY A 38 6.90 -34.40 -1.20
C GLY A 38 6.98 -33.93 -2.66
N VAL A 39 7.49 -32.71 -2.92
CA VAL A 39 7.61 -32.11 -4.25
C VAL A 39 9.07 -32.09 -4.68
N SER A 40 9.33 -32.44 -5.94
CA SER A 40 10.68 -32.43 -6.48
C SER A 40 11.24 -31.00 -6.63
N LYS A 41 12.56 -30.85 -6.46
CA LYS A 41 13.26 -29.56 -6.65
C LYS A 41 12.94 -28.90 -8.01
N PRO A 42 13.03 -29.58 -9.16
CA PRO A 42 12.72 -28.97 -10.45
C PRO A 42 11.30 -28.38 -10.50
N THR A 43 10.33 -29.03 -9.86
CA THR A 43 8.96 -28.55 -9.81
C THR A 43 8.83 -27.29 -8.96
N LEU A 44 9.46 -27.26 -7.79
CA LEU A 44 9.49 -26.08 -6.92
C LEU A 44 10.18 -24.89 -7.60
N TRP A 45 11.30 -25.15 -8.30
CA TRP A 45 12.11 -24.11 -8.95
C TRP A 45 11.44 -23.44 -10.17
N ARG A 46 10.39 -24.07 -10.73
CA ARG A 46 9.59 -23.46 -11.80
C ARG A 46 8.75 -22.28 -11.30
N ASN A 47 8.40 -22.24 -10.02
CA ASN A 47 7.68 -21.13 -9.43
C ASN A 47 8.67 -20.02 -9.04
N LYS A 48 8.54 -18.86 -9.69
CA LYS A 48 9.42 -17.71 -9.47
C LYS A 48 9.27 -17.07 -8.10
N GLU A 49 8.10 -17.17 -7.48
CA GLU A 49 7.89 -16.66 -6.12
C GLU A 49 8.61 -17.54 -5.10
N PHE A 50 8.49 -18.87 -5.27
CA PHE A 50 9.20 -19.82 -4.40
C PHE A 50 10.73 -19.72 -4.58
N GLU A 51 11.22 -19.59 -5.81
CA GLU A 51 12.65 -19.38 -6.09
C GLU A 51 13.19 -18.13 -5.36
N LYS A 52 12.47 -17.01 -5.43
CA LYS A 52 12.83 -15.77 -4.73
C LYS A 52 12.86 -15.96 -3.22
N GLU A 53 11.81 -16.57 -2.66
CA GLU A 53 11.69 -16.79 -1.22
C GLU A 53 12.79 -17.74 -0.69
N PHE A 54 13.09 -18.79 -1.44
CA PHE A 54 14.17 -19.71 -1.13
C PHE A 54 15.53 -19.00 -1.07
N GLN A 55 15.84 -18.13 -2.05
CA GLN A 55 17.10 -17.39 -2.04
C GLN A 55 17.17 -16.39 -0.88
N ARG A 56 16.08 -15.68 -0.59
CA ARG A 56 16.00 -14.77 0.57
C ARG A 56 16.33 -15.51 1.86
N ILE A 57 15.67 -16.66 2.08
CA ILE A 57 15.82 -17.43 3.32
C ILE A 57 17.17 -18.11 3.39
N LYS A 58 17.73 -18.56 2.26
CA LYS A 58 19.10 -19.09 2.22
C LYS A 58 20.12 -18.08 2.76
N GLU A 59 20.00 -16.80 2.42
CA GLU A 59 20.90 -15.76 2.97
C GLU A 59 20.65 -15.52 4.46
N VAL A 60 19.39 -15.49 4.90
CA VAL A 60 19.03 -15.38 6.32
C VAL A 60 19.62 -16.53 7.15
N VAL A 61 19.42 -17.76 6.69
CA VAL A 61 19.91 -18.98 7.32
C VAL A 61 21.44 -19.02 7.37
N LYS A 62 22.13 -18.53 6.34
CA LYS A 62 23.59 -18.39 6.36
C LYS A 62 24.06 -17.42 7.44
N SER A 63 23.42 -16.25 7.57
CA SER A 63 23.75 -15.31 8.64
C SER A 63 23.50 -15.90 10.03
N TYR A 64 22.44 -16.70 10.19
CA TYR A 64 22.18 -17.45 11.42
C TYR A 64 23.26 -18.51 11.69
N ALA A 65 23.67 -19.28 10.68
CA ALA A 65 24.70 -20.30 10.82
C ALA A 65 26.08 -19.71 11.16
N ARG A 66 26.35 -18.46 10.75
CA ARG A 66 27.57 -17.72 11.10
C ARG A 66 27.51 -17.01 12.45
N GLY A 67 26.34 -17.00 13.12
CA GLY A 67 26.12 -16.24 14.35
C GLY A 67 26.07 -14.72 14.15
N GLU A 68 25.95 -14.24 12.92
CA GLU A 68 25.86 -12.80 12.60
C GLU A 68 24.51 -12.21 12.99
N LYS A 69 23.46 -13.05 12.98
CA LYS A 69 22.07 -12.67 13.25
C LYS A 69 21.35 -13.75 14.03
N HIS A 70 20.30 -13.36 14.73
CA HIS A 70 19.30 -14.26 15.31
C HIS A 70 17.90 -13.78 14.93
N PHE A 71 16.93 -14.70 14.96
CA PHE A 71 15.54 -14.33 14.79
C PHE A 71 15.07 -13.56 16.03
N ASP A 72 14.56 -12.36 15.81
CA ASP A 72 13.97 -11.53 16.84
C ASP A 72 12.50 -11.29 16.47
N GLN A 73 11.61 -11.78 17.32
CA GLN A 73 10.17 -11.70 17.12
C GLN A 73 9.67 -10.25 17.16
N GLU A 74 10.25 -9.39 18.00
CA GLU A 74 9.83 -7.99 18.11
C GLU A 74 10.19 -7.23 16.83
N ILE A 75 11.41 -7.43 16.32
CA ILE A 75 11.86 -6.86 15.05
C ILE A 75 10.98 -7.37 13.90
N SER A 76 10.65 -8.65 13.88
CA SER A 76 9.78 -9.25 12.87
C SER A 76 8.37 -8.64 12.86
N LEU A 77 7.76 -8.49 14.04
CA LEU A 77 6.44 -7.86 14.19
C LEU A 77 6.47 -6.38 13.81
N LYS A 78 7.52 -5.66 14.18
CA LYS A 78 7.70 -4.26 13.80
C LYS A 78 7.81 -4.11 12.29
N ALA A 79 8.64 -4.93 11.64
CA ALA A 79 8.79 -4.93 10.19
C ALA A 79 7.48 -5.27 9.46
N ALA A 80 6.67 -6.20 9.98
CA ALA A 80 5.35 -6.50 9.42
C ALA A 80 4.41 -5.27 9.50
N LYS A 81 4.35 -4.60 10.66
CA LYS A 81 3.57 -3.36 10.83
C LYS A 81 4.08 -2.22 9.95
N ASP A 82 5.39 -2.12 9.75
CA ASP A 82 5.99 -1.10 8.89
C ASP A 82 5.59 -1.32 7.43
N ARG A 83 5.62 -2.57 6.92
CA ARG A 83 5.14 -2.91 5.57
C ARG A 83 3.65 -2.62 5.38
N GLU A 84 2.83 -2.91 6.39
CA GLU A 84 1.39 -2.60 6.34
C GLU A 84 1.18 -1.08 6.25
N ARG A 85 1.93 -0.29 7.03
CA ARG A 85 1.90 1.18 6.93
C ARG A 85 2.36 1.67 5.55
N GLU A 86 3.42 1.10 4.97
CA GLU A 86 3.88 1.44 3.63
C GLU A 86 2.82 1.16 2.56
N HIS A 87 2.16 0.00 2.62
CA HIS A 87 1.07 -0.34 1.71
C HIS A 87 -0.11 0.64 1.85
N GLN A 88 -0.47 1.03 3.08
CA GLN A 88 -1.50 2.06 3.31
C GLN A 88 -1.08 3.41 2.72
N ILE A 89 0.19 3.81 2.86
CA ILE A 89 0.72 5.04 2.26
C ILE A 89 0.61 4.99 0.72
N GLU A 90 0.95 3.87 0.10
CA GLU A 90 0.82 3.71 -1.35
C GLU A 90 -0.64 3.79 -1.82
N ALA A 91 -1.54 3.12 -1.11
CA ALA A 91 -2.97 3.17 -1.40
C ALA A 91 -3.51 4.61 -1.28
N LEU A 92 -3.14 5.34 -0.22
CA LEU A 92 -3.53 6.74 -0.03
C LEU A 92 -2.94 7.66 -1.10
N LYS A 93 -1.69 7.45 -1.52
CA LYS A 93 -1.08 8.21 -2.62
C LYS A 93 -1.84 7.99 -3.93
N ALA A 94 -2.22 6.75 -4.25
CA ALA A 94 -3.03 6.45 -5.42
C ALA A 94 -4.40 7.13 -5.37
N GLN A 95 -5.05 7.15 -4.20
CA GLN A 95 -6.31 7.88 -4.00
C GLN A 95 -6.16 9.39 -4.19
N VAL A 96 -5.10 9.99 -3.66
CA VAL A 96 -4.81 11.43 -3.84
C VAL A 96 -4.60 11.75 -5.32
N GLU A 97 -3.87 10.90 -6.05
CA GLU A 97 -3.64 11.08 -7.49
C GLU A 97 -4.96 11.03 -8.27
N GLU A 98 -5.81 10.04 -7.99
CA GLU A 98 -7.12 9.90 -8.63
C GLU A 98 -8.05 11.08 -8.33
N LEU A 99 -8.16 11.49 -7.06
CA LEU A 99 -8.96 12.66 -6.68
C LEU A 99 -8.44 13.94 -7.33
N THR A 100 -7.12 14.07 -7.50
CA THR A 100 -6.51 15.21 -8.19
C THR A 100 -6.89 15.22 -9.68
N LYS A 101 -6.88 14.05 -10.34
CA LYS A 101 -7.35 13.91 -11.73
C LYS A 101 -8.82 14.30 -11.87
N GLN A 102 -9.67 13.83 -10.96
CA GLN A 102 -11.09 14.16 -10.94
C GLN A 102 -11.31 15.67 -10.74
N LEU A 103 -10.62 16.28 -9.78
CA LEU A 103 -10.70 17.71 -9.53
C LEU A 103 -10.30 18.53 -10.76
N ASN A 104 -9.22 18.14 -11.46
CA ASN A 104 -8.78 18.84 -12.67
C ASN A 104 -9.81 18.71 -13.79
N ARG A 105 -10.40 17.53 -13.98
CA ARG A 105 -11.48 17.31 -14.95
C ARG A 105 -12.70 18.18 -14.65
N GLU A 106 -13.09 18.30 -13.39
CA GLU A 106 -14.21 19.16 -13.00
C GLU A 106 -13.88 20.64 -13.18
N ARG A 107 -12.64 21.07 -12.90
CA ARG A 107 -12.18 22.44 -13.20
C ARG A 107 -12.29 22.76 -14.69
N GLU A 108 -11.85 21.85 -15.57
CA GLU A 108 -11.99 22.02 -17.02
C GLU A 108 -13.46 22.11 -17.46
N ARG A 109 -14.32 21.26 -16.88
CA ARG A 109 -15.78 21.29 -17.14
C ARG A 109 -16.40 22.62 -16.75
N VAL A 110 -16.07 23.14 -15.56
CA VAL A 110 -16.59 24.43 -15.08
C VAL A 110 -16.08 25.57 -15.97
N LEU A 111 -14.80 25.57 -16.34
CA LEU A 111 -14.25 26.57 -17.27
C LEU A 111 -14.99 26.55 -18.62
N TYR A 112 -15.22 25.37 -19.18
CA TYR A 112 -15.96 25.22 -20.42
C TYR A 112 -17.41 25.71 -20.30
N ALA A 113 -18.11 25.34 -19.22
CA ALA A 113 -19.48 25.80 -18.95
C ALA A 113 -19.55 27.33 -18.83
N SER A 114 -18.59 27.93 -18.11
CA SER A 114 -18.50 29.39 -17.97
C SER A 114 -18.30 30.10 -19.31
N MET A 115 -17.48 29.52 -20.20
CA MET A 115 -17.24 30.06 -21.55
C MET A 115 -18.53 30.01 -22.41
N ILE A 116 -19.28 28.91 -22.34
CA ILE A 116 -20.56 28.79 -23.08
C ILE A 116 -21.59 29.78 -22.54
N ALA A 117 -21.71 29.92 -21.21
CA ALA A 117 -22.66 30.83 -20.59
C ALA A 117 -22.44 32.27 -21.04
N ARG A 118 -21.18 32.73 -21.05
CA ARG A 118 -20.83 34.06 -21.59
C ARG A 118 -21.25 34.22 -23.04
N ARG A 119 -21.06 33.20 -23.90
CA ARG A 119 -21.52 33.24 -25.30
C ARG A 119 -23.03 33.35 -25.44
N LYS A 120 -23.80 32.97 -24.41
CA LYS A 120 -25.25 33.06 -24.35
C LYS A 120 -25.75 34.26 -23.53
N ASN A 121 -24.88 35.21 -23.16
CA ASN A 121 -25.18 36.35 -22.28
C ASN A 121 -25.72 35.95 -20.89
N ILE A 122 -25.29 34.80 -20.37
CA ILE A 122 -25.57 34.36 -19.00
C ILE A 122 -24.32 34.65 -18.16
N ASP A 123 -24.47 35.24 -16.97
CA ASP A 123 -23.36 35.49 -16.04
C ASP A 123 -22.89 34.18 -15.41
N PRO A 124 -21.63 33.73 -15.62
CA PRO A 124 -21.13 32.51 -15.01
C PRO A 124 -21.05 32.54 -13.49
N ALA A 125 -21.12 33.71 -12.85
CA ALA A 125 -21.19 33.82 -11.40
C ALA A 125 -22.44 33.13 -10.81
N GLU A 126 -23.54 33.06 -11.57
CA GLU A 126 -24.77 32.37 -11.18
C GLU A 126 -24.54 30.87 -10.89
N PHE A 127 -23.57 30.22 -11.55
CA PHE A 127 -23.23 28.81 -11.26
C PHE A 127 -22.48 28.60 -9.94
N LEU A 128 -21.87 29.66 -9.39
CA LEU A 128 -21.13 29.58 -8.13
C LEU A 128 -22.06 29.75 -6.93
N ASP A 129 -23.11 30.57 -7.07
CA ASP A 129 -24.10 30.84 -6.02
C ASP A 129 -25.08 29.67 -5.85
N GLU A 130 -25.39 28.93 -6.92
CA GLU A 130 -26.21 27.70 -6.87
C GLU A 130 -25.38 26.40 -6.75
N SER A 131 -24.07 26.48 -6.53
CA SER A 131 -23.23 25.29 -6.44
C SER A 131 -23.63 24.43 -5.21
N PRO A 132 -24.05 23.17 -5.38
CA PRO A 132 -24.45 22.30 -4.27
C PRO A 132 -23.27 21.82 -3.41
N VAL A 133 -22.05 22.27 -3.70
CA VAL A 133 -20.87 22.03 -2.87
C VAL A 133 -20.96 22.92 -1.63
N PHE A 134 -21.64 22.41 -0.60
CA PHE A 134 -21.79 23.01 0.72
C PHE A 134 -20.53 23.75 1.19
N ARG A 135 -20.50 25.08 1.04
CA ARG A 135 -19.67 25.93 1.89
C ARG A 135 -20.33 25.92 3.26
N LYS A 136 -19.89 25.04 4.17
CA LYS A 136 -20.27 25.19 5.59
C LYS A 136 -19.86 26.61 6.02
N PRO A 137 -20.79 27.45 6.52
CA PRO A 137 -20.40 28.72 7.08
C PRO A 137 -19.63 28.45 8.38
N THR A 138 -18.36 28.84 8.42
CA THR A 138 -17.62 29.00 9.67
C THR A 138 -18.34 30.07 10.49
N LYS A 139 -19.09 29.66 11.51
CA LYS A 139 -19.58 30.57 12.54
C LYS A 139 -18.36 31.16 13.26
N GLY A 140 -18.09 32.45 13.06
CA GLY A 140 -17.08 33.16 13.83
C GLY A 140 -16.39 34.27 13.06
N GLY A 141 -17.12 35.33 12.75
CA GLY A 141 -16.57 36.56 12.17
C GLY A 141 -17.51 37.72 12.45
N ALA A 142 -17.69 38.07 13.73
CA ALA A 142 -18.41 39.28 14.10
C ALA A 142 -17.65 40.48 13.56
N VAL A 143 -18.17 41.13 12.52
CA VAL A 143 -17.69 42.41 12.04
C VAL A 143 -18.05 43.44 13.10
N VAL A 144 -17.07 43.85 13.89
CA VAL A 144 -17.19 44.98 14.81
C VAL A 144 -17.32 46.25 13.97
N LYS A 145 -18.52 46.83 13.94
CA LYS A 145 -18.74 48.19 13.42
C LYS A 145 -18.13 49.18 14.41
N LEU A 146 -17.08 49.90 14.00
CA LEU A 146 -16.63 51.09 14.70
C LEU A 146 -17.62 52.24 14.42
N PRO A 147 -18.04 53.00 15.43
CA PRO A 147 -18.94 54.13 15.23
C PRO A 147 -18.20 55.27 14.53
N SER A 148 -18.78 55.75 13.44
CA SER A 148 -18.41 56.99 12.77
C SER A 148 -18.57 58.15 13.76
N LYS A 149 -17.49 58.85 14.09
CA LYS A 149 -17.60 60.17 14.70
C LYS A 149 -17.96 61.17 13.61
N GLU A 150 -19.18 61.68 13.67
CA GLU A 150 -19.55 62.94 13.05
C GLU A 150 -18.96 64.10 13.86
N THR A 151 -18.73 65.21 13.15
CA THR A 151 -18.18 66.53 13.54
C THR A 151 -16.66 66.66 13.62
#